data_AF-A0A852K755-F1
#
_entry.id   AF-A0A852K755-F1
#
_cell.length_a   1.000
_cell.length_b   1.000
_cell.length_c   1.000
_cell.angle_alpha   90.00
_cell.angle_beta   90.00
_cell.angle_gamma   90.00
#
_symmetry.space_group_name_H-M   'P 1'
#
loop_
_entity.id
_entity.type
_entity.pdbx_description
1 polymer ?
#
loop_
_entity_poly.entity_id
_entity_poly.type
_entity_poly.pdbx_seq_one_letter_code
_entity_poly.pdbx_strand_id
1 'polypeptide(L)'
;SVFRKDPAHRPELNDLQENCLVQTTEWGTCSRSCGMGISTRVTNNNPQCRLEKETRLCMVRPCDFSVEKTKKGKKCVRTPRQRQSLHFEFSGCSSTRSYRPRFCGSCSDGRCCTPLLTSTVDVEFRCPEGDFFQRKMMFIKMCSCHYDCPRDNDIFLATYHRWMIGDHV
;
A
#
# COMPACT_ATOMS: atom_id res chain seq x y z
N SER A 1 -65.41 -4.15 12.36
CA SER A 1 -64.16 -3.82 13.08
C SER A 1 -63.08 -3.52 12.05
N VAL A 2 -62.57 -2.29 12.07
CA VAL A 2 -61.57 -1.80 11.11
C VAL A 2 -60.19 -2.29 11.53
N PHE A 3 -59.60 -3.21 10.75
CA PHE A 3 -58.19 -3.57 10.92
C PHE A 3 -57.32 -2.50 10.23
N ARG A 4 -56.70 -1.63 11.04
CA ARG A 4 -55.59 -0.77 10.59
C ARG A 4 -54.40 -1.66 10.27
N LYS A 5 -53.91 -1.62 9.02
CA LYS A 5 -52.60 -2.15 8.65
C LYS A 5 -51.54 -1.14 9.09
N ASP A 6 -50.67 -1.53 10.01
CA ASP A 6 -49.43 -0.81 10.27
C ASP A 6 -48.52 -0.86 9.03
N PRO A 7 -47.97 0.27 8.56
CA PRO A 7 -46.97 0.24 7.51
C PRO A 7 -45.66 -0.29 8.07
N ALA A 8 -45.14 -1.31 7.39
CA ALA A 8 -43.83 -1.88 7.62
C ALA A 8 -42.76 -0.78 7.65
N HIS A 9 -42.06 -0.67 8.78
CA HIS A 9 -40.88 0.16 8.93
C HIS A 9 -39.79 -0.41 8.02
N ARG A 10 -39.65 0.16 6.82
CA ARG A 10 -38.46 -0.04 5.97
C ARG A 10 -37.28 0.61 6.70
N PRO A 11 -36.17 -0.09 6.95
CA PRO A 11 -34.97 0.59 7.41
C PRO A 11 -34.54 1.54 6.29
N GLU A 12 -34.49 2.83 6.60
CA GLU A 12 -33.94 3.87 5.73
C GLU A 12 -32.50 3.49 5.38
N LEU A 13 -32.31 2.98 4.17
CA LEU A 13 -30.99 2.81 3.58
C LEU A 13 -30.51 4.23 3.23
N ASN A 14 -29.90 4.88 4.23
CA ASN A 14 -29.17 6.15 4.17
C ASN A 14 -29.10 6.81 2.79
N ASP A 15 -29.96 7.81 2.61
CA ASP A 15 -30.04 8.79 1.53
C ASP A 15 -28.81 9.75 1.48
N LEU A 16 -27.63 9.28 1.89
CA LEU A 16 -26.41 10.09 2.01
C LEU A 16 -25.41 9.89 0.86
N GLN A 17 -25.69 8.97 -0.07
CA GLN A 17 -24.80 8.70 -1.20
C GLN A 17 -25.31 9.27 -2.54
N GLU A 18 -26.48 9.92 -2.58
CA GLU A 18 -27.04 10.41 -3.86
C GLU A 18 -26.27 11.62 -4.45
N ASN A 19 -25.42 12.30 -3.66
CA ASN A 19 -24.65 13.47 -4.12
C ASN A 19 -23.16 13.44 -3.74
N CYS A 20 -22.58 12.26 -3.48
CA CYS A 20 -21.16 12.17 -3.12
C CYS A 20 -20.26 12.19 -4.37
N LEU A 21 -19.57 13.31 -4.63
CA LEU A 21 -18.52 13.35 -5.64
C LEU A 21 -17.29 12.60 -5.12
N VAL A 22 -17.17 11.32 -5.49
CA VAL A 22 -16.08 10.46 -5.03
C VAL A 22 -14.74 10.93 -5.60
N GLN A 23 -13.83 11.27 -4.69
CA GLN A 23 -12.44 11.62 -4.94
C GLN A 23 -11.56 10.63 -4.18
N THR A 24 -10.67 9.97 -4.90
CA THR A 24 -9.70 9.04 -4.33
C THR A 24 -8.34 9.35 -4.92
N THR A 25 -7.40 9.67 -4.04
CA THR A 25 -6.00 9.84 -4.44
C THR A 25 -5.36 8.47 -4.69
N GLU A 26 -4.30 8.48 -5.50
CA GLU A 26 -3.44 7.32 -5.64
C GLU A 26 -2.79 6.95 -4.30
N TRP A 27 -2.39 5.68 -4.17
CA TRP A 27 -1.61 5.26 -3.02
C TRP A 27 -0.24 5.93 -3.00
N GLY A 28 0.12 6.50 -1.85
CA GLY A 28 1.46 6.98 -1.59
C GLY A 28 2.51 5.87 -1.64
N THR A 29 3.77 6.28 -1.66
CA THR A 29 4.92 5.37 -1.65
C THR A 29 4.95 4.55 -0.36
N CYS A 30 5.56 3.37 -0.42
CA CYS A 30 5.73 2.54 0.77
C CYS A 30 6.74 3.21 1.70
N SER A 31 6.41 3.32 2.99
CA SER A 31 7.27 3.97 4.00
C SER A 31 8.62 3.27 4.22
N ARG A 32 8.81 2.07 3.68
CA ARG A 32 10.08 1.33 3.72
C ARG A 32 10.41 0.77 2.34
N SER A 33 11.69 0.81 1.98
CA SER A 33 12.21 0.29 0.72
C SER A 33 12.45 -1.23 0.73
N CYS A 34 12.45 -1.87 1.91
CA CYS A 34 12.40 -3.32 2.12
C CYS A 34 11.60 -3.65 3.39
N GLY A 35 11.15 -4.90 3.50
CA GLY A 35 10.36 -5.37 4.63
C GLY A 35 8.97 -4.76 4.66
N MET A 36 8.25 -4.96 5.77
CA MET A 36 6.91 -4.45 5.93
C MET A 36 6.90 -2.97 6.31
N GLY A 37 6.18 -2.17 5.53
CA GLY A 37 5.91 -0.76 5.76
C GLY A 37 4.44 -0.41 5.56
N ILE A 38 4.15 0.89 5.47
CA ILE A 38 2.80 1.44 5.34
C ILE A 38 2.74 2.34 4.10
N SER A 39 1.66 2.24 3.33
CA SER A 39 1.31 3.20 2.28
C SER A 39 -0.05 3.81 2.60
N THR A 40 -0.24 5.08 2.25
CA THR A 40 -1.43 5.84 2.64
C THR A 40 -2.06 6.51 1.44
N ARG A 41 -3.37 6.69 1.46
CA ARG A 41 -4.10 7.52 0.51
C ARG A 41 -5.18 8.31 1.23
N VAL A 42 -5.71 9.33 0.58
CA VAL A 42 -6.91 10.05 1.01
C VAL A 42 -8.06 9.70 0.06
N THR A 43 -9.22 9.38 0.63
CA THR A 43 -10.46 9.09 -0.12
C THR A 43 -11.67 9.60 0.66
N ASN A 44 -12.72 10.02 -0.05
CA ASN A 44 -14.04 10.28 0.54
C ASN A 44 -15.05 9.17 0.20
N ASN A 45 -14.60 8.03 -0.31
CA ASN A 45 -15.44 6.88 -0.61
C ASN A 45 -15.82 6.12 0.68
N ASN A 46 -16.64 6.76 1.51
CA ASN A 46 -17.23 6.18 2.71
C ASN A 46 -18.69 6.64 2.82
N PRO A 47 -19.51 5.99 3.69
CA PRO A 47 -20.93 6.32 3.81
C PRO A 47 -21.23 7.76 4.22
N GLN A 48 -20.24 8.48 4.76
CA GLN A 48 -20.38 9.86 5.23
C GLN A 48 -19.87 10.89 4.20
N CYS A 49 -19.32 10.44 3.06
CA CYS A 49 -18.68 11.26 2.03
C CYS A 49 -17.59 12.21 2.58
N ARG A 50 -16.87 11.83 3.63
CA ARG A 50 -15.82 12.66 4.26
C ARG A 50 -14.43 12.23 3.85
N LEU A 51 -13.54 13.19 3.62
CA LEU A 51 -12.14 12.88 3.34
C LEU A 51 -11.50 12.20 4.56
N GLU A 52 -11.02 10.98 4.35
CA GLU A 52 -10.35 10.18 5.36
C GLU A 52 -9.02 9.66 4.84
N LYS A 53 -8.06 9.53 5.76
CA LYS A 53 -6.76 8.92 5.48
C LYS A 53 -6.90 7.40 5.60
N GLU A 54 -6.86 6.71 4.48
CA GLU A 54 -6.74 5.26 4.45
C GLU A 54 -5.27 4.82 4.49
N THR A 55 -5.01 3.71 5.19
CA THR A 55 -3.69 3.11 5.28
C THR A 55 -3.76 1.63 4.86
N ARG A 56 -2.70 1.14 4.24
CA ARG A 56 -2.51 -0.28 3.95
C ARG A 56 -1.06 -0.68 4.22
N LEU A 57 -0.85 -1.92 4.61
CA LEU A 57 0.46 -2.54 4.67
C LEU A 57 1.05 -2.67 3.27
N CYS A 58 2.36 -2.51 3.14
CA CYS A 58 3.08 -2.67 1.89
C CYS A 58 4.42 -3.37 2.12
N MET A 59 4.87 -4.14 1.14
CA MET A 59 6.19 -4.75 1.14
C MET A 59 6.73 -4.75 -0.29
N VAL A 60 7.68 -3.86 -0.57
CA VAL A 60 8.28 -3.74 -1.91
C VAL A 60 9.15 -4.95 -2.24
N ARG A 61 9.91 -5.41 -1.24
CA ARG A 61 10.81 -6.57 -1.27
C ARG A 61 11.16 -7.00 0.15
N PRO A 62 11.49 -8.28 0.41
CA PRO A 62 12.10 -8.71 1.68
C PRO A 62 13.47 -8.05 1.88
N CYS A 63 13.90 -7.86 3.13
CA CYS A 63 15.22 -7.27 3.42
C CYS A 63 16.37 -8.28 3.23
N ASP A 64 16.16 -9.55 3.58
CA ASP A 64 17.16 -10.62 3.41
C ASP A 64 17.27 -11.12 1.96
N PHE A 65 16.72 -10.36 1.02
CA PHE A 65 16.74 -10.73 -0.38
C PHE A 65 18.11 -10.43 -0.99
N SER A 66 18.95 -11.45 -1.15
CA SER A 66 20.20 -11.34 -1.90
C SER A 66 19.88 -10.89 -3.32
N VAL A 67 20.31 -9.68 -3.68
CA VAL A 67 20.22 -9.16 -5.04
C VAL A 67 21.17 -9.98 -5.90
N GLU A 68 20.72 -11.14 -6.38
CA GLU A 68 21.39 -11.92 -7.42
C GLU A 68 21.63 -10.98 -8.60
N LYS A 69 22.88 -10.52 -8.74
CA LYS A 69 23.31 -9.63 -9.80
C LYS A 69 23.29 -10.42 -11.11
N THR A 70 22.17 -10.45 -11.86
CA THR A 70 22.28 -11.01 -13.22
C THR A 70 21.30 -10.51 -14.27
N LYS A 71 21.91 -10.41 -15.46
CA LYS A 71 21.46 -10.16 -16.83
C LYS A 71 21.17 -8.69 -17.19
N LYS A 72 22.18 -8.08 -17.84
CA LYS A 72 22.07 -6.84 -18.62
C LYS A 72 20.92 -6.99 -19.62
N GLY A 73 19.92 -6.12 -19.52
CA GLY A 73 18.83 -6.01 -20.49
C GLY A 73 17.43 -6.18 -19.90
N LYS A 74 16.80 -5.03 -19.61
CA LYS A 74 15.35 -4.71 -19.51
C LYS A 74 14.63 -4.70 -18.13
N LYS A 75 13.88 -3.58 -17.95
CA LYS A 75 12.61 -3.29 -17.23
C LYS A 75 12.36 -3.87 -15.81
N CYS A 76 13.22 -3.57 -14.84
CA CYS A 76 13.20 -4.12 -13.48
C CYS A 76 13.51 -5.61 -13.47
N VAL A 77 14.68 -5.96 -12.93
CA VAL A 77 15.01 -7.36 -12.68
C VAL A 77 13.94 -7.91 -11.74
N ARG A 78 13.24 -8.96 -12.18
CA ARG A 78 12.29 -9.66 -11.32
C ARG A 78 13.07 -10.18 -10.14
N THR A 79 12.63 -9.83 -8.93
CA THR A 79 12.98 -10.59 -7.72
C THR A 79 12.73 -12.07 -8.03
N PRO A 80 13.74 -12.95 -8.00
CA PRO A 80 13.56 -14.39 -8.14
C PRO A 80 12.26 -14.79 -7.44
N ARG A 81 11.36 -15.49 -8.16
CA ARG A 81 10.16 -16.04 -7.55
C ARG A 81 10.62 -16.77 -6.30
N GLN A 82 10.25 -16.26 -5.12
CA GLN A 82 10.24 -17.07 -3.92
C GLN A 82 9.41 -18.29 -4.30
N ARG A 83 10.08 -19.44 -4.50
CA ARG A 83 9.41 -20.70 -4.90
C ARG A 83 8.44 -21.13 -3.79
N GLN A 84 8.65 -20.63 -2.59
CA GLN A 84 7.87 -20.91 -1.39
C GLN A 84 6.85 -19.79 -1.13
N SER A 85 5.65 -20.20 -0.71
CA SER A 85 4.66 -19.29 -0.13
C SER A 85 5.14 -18.85 1.25
N LEU A 86 4.97 -17.58 1.58
CA LEU A 86 5.39 -17.01 2.87
C LEU A 86 4.18 -16.54 3.67
N HIS A 87 4.33 -16.49 4.99
CA HIS A 87 3.43 -15.77 5.87
C HIS A 87 3.92 -14.34 6.05
N PHE A 88 3.00 -13.38 6.07
CA PHE A 88 3.34 -12.00 6.39
C PHE A 88 3.41 -11.83 7.91
N GLU A 89 4.36 -11.04 8.39
CA GLU A 89 4.50 -10.72 9.81
C GLU A 89 4.27 -9.23 10.04
N PHE A 90 3.40 -8.89 10.98
CA PHE A 90 3.10 -7.51 11.36
C PHE A 90 2.85 -7.42 12.86
N SER A 91 3.59 -6.54 13.55
CA SER A 91 3.44 -6.29 15.00
C SER A 91 3.45 -7.56 15.86
N GLY A 92 4.31 -8.52 15.54
CA GLY A 92 4.41 -9.81 16.27
C GLY A 92 3.37 -10.86 15.87
N CYS A 93 2.46 -10.55 14.95
CA CYS A 93 1.41 -11.45 14.49
C CYS A 93 1.70 -11.95 13.07
N SER A 94 1.28 -13.17 12.75
CA SER A 94 1.51 -13.81 11.45
C SER A 94 0.22 -13.95 10.65
N SER A 95 0.28 -13.82 9.33
CA SER A 95 -0.90 -14.03 8.49
C SER A 95 -1.41 -15.46 8.61
N THR A 96 -2.73 -15.66 8.64
CA THR A 96 -3.30 -17.01 8.78
C THR A 96 -3.06 -17.88 7.55
N ARG A 97 -3.03 -17.23 6.37
CA ARG A 97 -2.74 -17.89 5.08
C ARG A 97 -1.32 -17.57 4.63
N SER A 98 -0.75 -18.49 3.86
CA SER A 98 0.48 -18.23 3.12
C SER A 98 0.17 -17.60 1.76
N TYR A 99 1.04 -16.69 1.32
CA TYR A 99 0.88 -15.93 0.08
C TYR A 99 2.10 -16.08 -0.82
N ARG A 100 1.90 -15.88 -2.13
CA ARG A 100 2.98 -15.80 -3.14
C ARG A 100 3.02 -14.41 -3.77
N PRO A 101 3.40 -13.37 -3.01
CA PRO A 101 3.46 -12.01 -3.53
C PRO A 101 4.55 -11.85 -4.59
N ARG A 102 4.38 -10.88 -5.48
CA ARG A 102 5.46 -10.36 -6.32
C ARG A 102 6.19 -9.27 -5.55
N PHE A 103 7.49 -9.21 -5.74
CA PHE A 103 8.34 -8.14 -5.21
C PHE A 103 9.08 -7.44 -6.34
N CYS A 104 9.39 -6.16 -6.16
CA CYS A 104 10.21 -5.39 -7.09
C CYS A 104 11.70 -5.56 -6.78
N GLY A 105 12.52 -5.72 -7.82
CA GLY A 105 13.96 -5.92 -7.68
C GLY A 105 14.75 -4.62 -7.82
N SER A 106 15.81 -4.65 -8.61
CA SER A 106 16.67 -3.49 -8.91
C SER A 106 16.80 -3.26 -10.41
N CYS A 107 17.19 -2.04 -10.78
CA CYS A 107 17.55 -1.68 -12.15
C CYS A 107 19.09 -1.51 -12.22
N SER A 108 19.71 -1.95 -13.30
CA SER A 108 21.18 -1.96 -13.45
C SER A 108 21.77 -0.63 -13.90
N ASP A 109 20.94 0.38 -14.15
CA ASP A 109 21.27 1.66 -14.79
C ASP A 109 21.06 2.86 -13.85
N GLY A 110 21.13 2.64 -12.54
CA GLY A 110 20.97 3.69 -11.53
C GLY A 110 19.52 4.11 -11.26
N ARG A 111 18.54 3.54 -11.97
CA ARG A 111 17.11 3.75 -11.69
C ARG A 111 16.64 2.96 -10.47
N CYS A 112 15.63 3.47 -9.79
CA CYS A 112 14.88 2.70 -8.80
C CYS A 112 13.78 1.89 -9.47
N CYS A 113 13.54 0.70 -8.93
CA CYS A 113 12.42 -0.15 -9.31
C CYS A 113 11.31 -0.04 -8.26
N THR A 114 10.15 0.49 -8.64
CA THR A 114 9.02 0.66 -7.72
C THR A 114 7.77 -0.05 -8.24
N PRO A 115 6.76 -0.30 -7.38
CA PRO A 115 5.48 -0.84 -7.81
C PRO A 115 4.76 0.12 -8.77
N LEU A 116 4.42 -0.37 -9.97
CA LEU A 116 3.65 0.39 -10.98
C LEU A 116 2.14 0.09 -10.87
N LEU A 117 1.79 -1.18 -10.73
CA LEU A 117 0.40 -1.62 -10.60
C LEU A 117 0.27 -2.49 -9.36
N THR A 118 -0.70 -2.17 -8.51
CA THR A 118 -0.93 -2.86 -7.24
C THR A 118 -2.41 -3.13 -7.04
N SER A 119 -2.73 -4.20 -6.31
CA SER A 119 -4.07 -4.43 -5.77
C SER A 119 -4.01 -4.38 -4.25
N THR A 120 -5.12 -4.07 -3.59
CA THR A 120 -5.25 -4.15 -2.13
C THR A 120 -6.09 -5.37 -1.78
N VAL A 121 -5.66 -6.16 -0.80
CA VAL A 121 -6.36 -7.35 -0.30
C VAL A 121 -6.39 -7.29 1.22
N ASP A 122 -7.51 -7.65 1.84
CA ASP A 122 -7.57 -7.80 3.29
C ASP A 122 -6.88 -9.11 3.72
N VAL A 123 -5.90 -8.97 4.60
CA VAL A 123 -5.11 -10.06 5.15
C VAL A 123 -5.43 -10.18 6.64
N GLU A 124 -5.78 -11.40 7.04
CA GLU A 124 -6.01 -11.74 8.44
C GLU A 124 -4.71 -12.19 9.09
N PHE A 125 -4.44 -11.64 10.27
CA PHE A 125 -3.29 -11.94 11.11
C PHE A 125 -3.77 -12.59 12.40
N ARG A 126 -3.04 -13.59 12.88
CA ARG A 126 -3.21 -14.24 14.18
C ARG A 126 -1.98 -13.98 15.04
N CYS A 127 -2.21 -13.54 16.26
CA CYS A 127 -1.18 -13.27 17.24
C CYS A 127 -0.93 -14.49 18.14
N PRO A 128 0.25 -14.62 18.78
CA PRO A 128 0.55 -15.70 19.71
C PRO A 128 -0.47 -15.83 20.85
N GLU A 129 -1.08 -14.72 21.26
CA GLU A 129 -2.06 -14.63 22.34
C GLU A 129 -3.44 -15.18 21.97
N GLY A 130 -3.66 -15.52 20.68
CA GLY A 130 -4.92 -16.09 20.18
C GLY A 130 -5.85 -15.07 19.49
N ASP A 131 -5.57 -13.78 19.64
CA ASP A 131 -6.31 -12.71 18.95
C ASP A 131 -6.07 -12.72 17.43
N PHE A 132 -7.04 -12.21 16.68
CA PHE A 132 -6.93 -12.02 15.24
C PHE A 132 -7.45 -10.64 14.80
N PHE A 133 -6.85 -10.11 13.74
CA PHE A 133 -7.29 -8.87 13.13
C PHE A 133 -7.04 -8.87 11.62
N GLN A 134 -7.72 -7.98 10.90
CA GLN A 134 -7.55 -7.82 9.46
C GLN A 134 -6.87 -6.49 9.12
N ARG A 135 -6.00 -6.50 8.10
CA ARG A 135 -5.39 -5.31 7.52
C ARG A 135 -5.38 -5.36 6.00
N LYS A 136 -5.69 -4.22 5.39
CA LYS A 136 -5.45 -3.98 3.96
C LYS A 136 -3.96 -4.14 3.66
N MET A 137 -3.61 -4.96 2.68
CA MET A 137 -2.25 -5.26 2.26
C MET A 137 -2.09 -5.03 0.75
N MET A 138 -0.98 -4.42 0.36
CA MET A 138 -0.60 -4.19 -1.04
C MET A 138 -0.03 -5.47 -1.67
N PHE A 139 -0.60 -5.87 -2.82
CA PHE A 139 -0.10 -6.93 -3.68
C PHE A 139 0.36 -6.36 -5.02
N ILE A 140 1.65 -6.50 -5.31
CA ILE A 140 2.26 -5.95 -6.53
C ILE A 140 1.88 -6.81 -7.74
N LYS A 141 1.42 -6.17 -8.82
CA LYS A 141 1.15 -6.80 -10.11
C LYS A 141 2.27 -6.51 -11.11
N MET A 142 2.76 -5.28 -11.15
CA MET A 142 3.82 -4.83 -12.06
C MET A 142 4.77 -3.86 -11.36
N CYS A 143 6.03 -3.85 -11.80
CA CYS A 143 7.06 -2.90 -11.36
C CYS A 143 7.61 -2.14 -12.56
N SER A 144 8.15 -0.94 -12.34
CA SER A 144 8.80 -0.15 -13.38
C SER A 144 10.06 0.55 -12.86
N CYS A 145 11.01 0.78 -13.77
CA CYS A 145 12.23 1.55 -13.49
C CYS A 145 12.02 3.02 -13.86
N HIS A 146 12.29 3.93 -12.93
CA HIS A 146 12.28 5.38 -13.17
C HIS A 146 13.44 6.07 -12.42
N TYR A 147 13.73 7.32 -12.78
CA TYR A 147 14.80 8.11 -12.16
C TYR A 147 14.31 8.91 -10.94
N ASP A 148 13.01 9.16 -10.84
CA ASP A 148 12.41 9.91 -9.73
C ASP A 148 12.24 9.03 -8.50
N CYS A 149 13.34 8.77 -7.80
CA CYS A 149 13.32 7.82 -6.71
C CYS A 149 12.73 8.41 -5.45
N PRO A 150 11.81 7.68 -4.76
CA PRO A 150 11.25 8.15 -3.51
C PRO A 150 12.41 8.36 -2.53
N ARG A 151 12.65 9.63 -2.17
CA ARG A 151 13.59 9.99 -1.12
C ARG A 151 13.12 9.32 0.16
N ASP A 152 14.00 8.61 0.86
CA ASP A 152 13.73 8.28 2.26
C ASP A 152 13.43 9.61 2.97
N ASN A 153 12.40 9.62 3.82
CA ASN A 153 11.92 10.80 4.53
C ASN A 153 12.95 11.29 5.59
N ASP A 154 14.19 11.55 5.19
CA ASP A 154 15.13 12.35 5.95
C ASP A 154 14.75 13.82 5.77
N ILE A 155 13.77 14.24 6.55
CA ILE A 155 13.35 15.64 6.77
C ILE A 155 14.57 16.57 6.93
N PHE A 156 15.69 16.06 7.45
CA PHE A 156 16.91 16.84 7.67
C PHE A 156 17.72 17.15 6.40
N LEU A 157 17.65 16.34 5.33
CA LEU A 157 18.40 16.62 4.08
C LEU A 157 17.62 17.51 3.09
N ALA A 158 16.29 17.60 3.23
CA ALA A 158 15.46 18.48 2.41
C ALA A 158 15.70 19.97 2.73
N THR A 159 16.02 20.29 3.99
CA THR A 159 16.20 21.68 4.45
C THR A 159 17.55 22.27 4.02
N TYR A 160 18.61 21.45 3.95
CA TYR A 160 19.94 21.93 3.52
C TYR A 160 20.01 22.32 2.04
N HIS A 161 19.17 21.75 1.17
CA HIS A 161 19.13 22.14 -0.25
C HIS A 161 18.10 23.22 -0.58
N ARG A 162 17.18 23.55 0.35
CA ARG A 162 16.21 24.64 0.14
C ARG A 162 16.78 26.03 0.49
N TRP A 163 17.99 26.10 1.04
CA TRP A 163 18.71 27.33 1.35
C TRP A 163 19.93 27.57 0.45
N MET A 164 19.86 27.18 -0.83
CA MET A 164 20.82 27.62 -1.86
C MET A 164 20.11 27.98 -3.18
N ILE A 165 18.96 28.63 -3.08
CA ILE A 165 18.41 29.48 -4.16
C ILE A 165 17.90 30.74 -3.47
N GLY A 166 18.84 31.48 -2.90
CA GLY A 166 18.65 32.81 -2.35
C GLY A 166 19.84 33.65 -2.79
N ASP A 167 19.58 34.49 -3.78
CA ASP A 167 20.23 35.77 -4.06
C ASP A 167 21.76 35.86 -4.08
N HIS A 168 22.34 35.79 -5.29
CA HIS A 168 23.41 36.73 -5.65
C HIS A 168 23.50 36.95 -7.17
N VAL A 169 23.43 38.24 -7.51
CA VAL A 169 23.52 38.95 -8.81
C VAL A 169 22.24 39.00 -9.64
#